data_AF-A0A9D8JIE6-F1
#
_entry.id   AF-A0A9D8JIE6-F1
#
_cell.length_a   1.000
_cell.length_b   1.000
_cell.length_c   1.000
_cell.angle_alpha   90.00
_cell.angle_beta   90.00
_cell.angle_gamma   90.00
#
_symmetry.space_group_name_H-M   'P 1'
#
loop_
_entity.id
_entity.type
_entity.pdbx_description
1 polymer ?
#
loop_
_entity_poly.entity_id
_entity_poly.type
_entity_poly.pdbx_seq_one_letter_code
_entity_poly.pdbx_strand_id
1 'polypeptide(L)'
;MIKGKSIKIWHMRSWEYFLSFLLFFSLSGTIASSQEQIIVSSKVGECNLTLESNQKWHTLRLRAHHPKYKGCHIDQDSMLSVLSAAFLKTEPPKLEGSYSSLSIGRLIDYPWLCQYLATTAYRDPGWDSKRGKPITKDINQYVSQLLFNKELLTPFRTVFEKSGYRISGVTVEKVLVGGFREVPLYQGEGHSGQVPYDAQVWFRLEKK
;
A
#
# COMPACT_ATOMS: atom_id res chain seq x y z
N MET A 1 47.78 71.78 -25.86
CA MET A 1 49.16 71.79 -26.39
C MET A 1 49.77 70.42 -26.13
N ILE A 2 50.17 69.75 -27.20
CA ILE A 2 50.51 68.32 -27.30
C ILE A 2 51.96 68.09 -26.84
N LYS A 3 52.24 66.99 -26.13
CA LYS A 3 53.48 66.18 -26.11
C LYS A 3 53.36 65.12 -24.99
N GLY A 4 53.57 63.83 -25.19
CA GLY A 4 53.96 63.06 -26.36
C GLY A 4 54.41 61.65 -25.94
N LYS A 5 54.32 60.71 -26.89
CA LYS A 5 55.16 59.48 -27.08
C LYS A 5 55.15 58.45 -25.92
N SER A 6 55.22 57.13 -26.13
CA SER A 6 55.62 56.35 -27.29
C SER A 6 55.08 54.92 -27.14
N ILE A 7 54.67 54.33 -28.26
CA ILE A 7 54.32 52.92 -28.42
C ILE A 7 55.61 52.08 -28.44
N LYS A 8 55.61 50.93 -27.76
CA LYS A 8 56.55 49.83 -28.00
C LYS A 8 55.78 48.52 -28.03
N ILE A 9 55.56 48.02 -29.24
CA ILE A 9 55.09 46.67 -29.55
C ILE A 9 56.35 45.83 -29.77
N TRP A 10 56.48 44.71 -29.05
CA TRP A 10 57.38 43.62 -29.42
C TRP A 10 56.62 42.30 -29.36
N HIS A 11 56.95 41.50 -30.36
CA HIS A 11 56.28 40.30 -30.85
C HIS A 11 56.62 39.02 -30.07
N MET A 12 55.68 38.07 -30.16
CA MET A 12 55.87 36.62 -30.36
C MET A 12 56.63 35.76 -29.34
N ARG A 13 55.88 34.84 -28.73
CA ARG A 13 56.11 33.38 -28.73
C ARG A 13 54.86 32.70 -28.14
N SER A 14 53.89 32.33 -28.99
CA SER A 14 53.68 30.97 -29.52
C SER A 14 53.61 29.87 -28.46
N TRP A 15 52.37 29.42 -28.21
CA TRP A 15 51.99 28.01 -28.26
C TRP A 15 52.60 27.08 -27.21
N GLU A 16 51.89 26.80 -26.10
CA GLU A 16 51.87 25.50 -25.42
C GLU A 16 50.59 25.36 -24.53
N TYR A 17 49.71 24.45 -24.96
CA TYR A 17 48.73 23.66 -24.19
C TYR A 17 47.49 24.32 -23.53
N PHE A 18 46.49 24.55 -24.39
CA PHE A 18 45.09 24.15 -24.12
C PHE A 18 45.05 22.66 -23.71
N LEU A 19 44.66 22.33 -22.47
CA LEU A 19 43.97 21.09 -22.05
C LEU A 19 44.13 20.86 -20.54
N SER A 20 43.16 21.28 -19.75
CA SER A 20 42.71 20.52 -18.57
C SER A 20 41.24 20.83 -18.36
N PHE A 21 40.49 20.11 -19.17
CA PHE A 21 39.05 20.04 -19.27
C PHE A 21 38.50 19.34 -18.01
N LEU A 22 37.62 20.03 -17.28
CA LEU A 22 36.44 19.48 -16.61
C LEU A 22 36.56 18.03 -16.09
N LEU A 23 37.05 17.87 -14.86
CA LEU A 23 36.84 16.67 -14.05
C LEU A 23 36.25 17.05 -12.69
N PHE A 24 35.19 17.86 -12.69
CA PHE A 24 34.18 17.76 -11.64
C PHE A 24 33.29 16.58 -12.01
N PHE A 25 33.68 15.39 -11.55
CA PHE A 25 32.82 14.21 -11.51
C PHE A 25 31.54 14.60 -10.77
N SER A 26 30.50 14.92 -11.53
CA SER A 26 29.12 14.93 -11.10
C SER A 26 28.76 13.49 -10.71
N LEU A 27 29.11 13.11 -9.49
CA LEU A 27 28.46 12.04 -8.74
C LEU A 27 27.02 12.51 -8.42
N SER A 28 26.23 12.67 -9.47
CA SER A 28 24.77 12.64 -9.37
C SER A 28 24.41 11.18 -9.12
N GLY A 29 24.68 10.71 -7.90
CA GLY A 29 24.04 9.52 -7.39
C GLY A 29 22.55 9.78 -7.47
N THR A 30 21.88 9.18 -8.44
CA THR A 30 20.42 9.10 -8.45
C THR A 30 20.06 8.36 -7.18
N ILE A 31 19.72 9.12 -6.14
CA ILE A 31 18.96 8.57 -5.02
C ILE A 31 17.68 8.07 -5.68
N ALA A 32 17.62 6.76 -5.92
CA ALA A 32 16.42 6.08 -6.33
C ALA A 32 15.42 6.23 -5.18
N SER A 33 14.73 7.38 -5.17
CA SER A 33 13.56 7.59 -4.35
C SER A 33 12.64 6.43 -4.66
N SER A 34 12.20 5.74 -3.61
CA SER A 34 11.20 4.70 -3.69
C SER A 34 9.90 5.34 -4.17
N GLN A 35 9.76 5.53 -5.48
CA GLN A 35 8.67 6.28 -6.06
C GLN A 35 7.44 5.38 -6.08
N GLU A 36 6.55 5.59 -5.13
CA GLU A 36 5.22 5.01 -5.16
C GLU A 36 4.48 5.58 -6.38
N GLN A 37 3.97 4.70 -7.23
CA GLN A 37 3.25 5.08 -8.45
C GLN A 37 1.78 4.70 -8.30
N ILE A 38 0.89 5.69 -8.42
CA ILE A 38 -0.56 5.45 -8.45
C ILE A 38 -0.91 4.81 -9.80
N ILE A 39 -1.49 3.61 -9.74
CA ILE A 39 -1.91 2.83 -10.92
C ILE A 39 -3.35 3.16 -11.30
N VAL A 40 -4.23 3.14 -10.29
CA VAL A 40 -5.65 3.46 -10.41
C VAL A 40 -6.06 4.30 -9.21
N SER A 41 -6.98 5.24 -9.45
CA SER A 41 -7.67 6.02 -8.44
C SER A 41 -9.16 6.03 -8.78
N SER A 42 -10.01 5.80 -7.78
CA SER A 42 -11.46 5.89 -7.91
C SER A 42 -12.05 6.63 -6.72
N LYS A 43 -13.19 7.28 -6.93
CA LYS A 43 -13.94 7.97 -5.87
C LYS A 43 -15.03 7.05 -5.32
N VAL A 44 -15.04 6.86 -4.01
CA VAL A 44 -16.04 6.05 -3.28
C VAL A 44 -16.64 6.95 -2.21
N GLY A 45 -17.82 7.51 -2.50
CA GLY A 45 -18.41 8.58 -1.68
C GLY A 45 -17.50 9.81 -1.60
N GLU A 46 -17.12 10.21 -0.38
CA GLU A 46 -16.16 11.30 -0.15
C GLU A 46 -14.69 10.83 -0.14
N CYS A 47 -14.44 9.52 -0.19
CA CYS A 47 -13.09 8.95 -0.16
C CYS A 47 -12.52 8.74 -1.56
N ASN A 48 -11.20 8.84 -1.66
CA ASN A 48 -10.45 8.34 -2.81
C ASN A 48 -9.84 6.99 -2.44
N LEU A 49 -10.08 5.98 -3.28
CA LEU A 49 -9.49 4.65 -3.17
C LEU A 49 -8.44 4.49 -4.26
N THR A 50 -7.17 4.41 -3.86
CA THR A 50 -6.04 4.33 -4.78
C THR A 50 -5.32 3.00 -4.65
N LEU A 51 -4.90 2.42 -5.78
CA LEU A 51 -3.91 1.36 -5.78
C LEU A 51 -2.57 1.92 -6.23
N GLU A 52 -1.57 1.79 -5.37
CA GLU A 52 -0.20 2.21 -5.58
C GLU A 52 0.70 0.99 -5.75
N SER A 53 1.70 1.13 -6.62
CA SER A 53 2.79 0.17 -6.74
C SER A 53 4.07 0.75 -6.16
N ASN A 54 4.84 -0.11 -5.50
CA ASN A 54 6.21 0.18 -5.09
C ASN A 54 7.13 -0.83 -5.76
N GLN A 55 7.80 -0.39 -6.82
CA GLN A 55 8.66 -1.25 -7.64
C GLN A 55 9.90 -1.74 -6.87
N LYS A 56 10.44 -0.91 -5.98
CA LYS A 56 11.64 -1.23 -5.20
C LYS A 56 11.40 -2.41 -4.25
N TRP A 57 10.23 -2.43 -3.61
CA TRP A 57 9.89 -3.45 -2.61
C TRP A 57 8.99 -4.56 -3.17
N HIS A 58 8.61 -4.47 -4.45
CA HIS A 58 7.66 -5.40 -5.08
C HIS A 58 6.37 -5.53 -4.27
N THR A 59 5.83 -4.41 -3.77
CA THR A 59 4.60 -4.37 -2.98
C THR A 59 3.55 -3.48 -3.61
N LEU A 60 2.28 -3.86 -3.45
CA LEU A 60 1.12 -3.03 -3.75
C LEU A 60 0.54 -2.46 -2.47
N ARG A 61 -0.10 -1.29 -2.57
CA ARG A 61 -0.81 -0.68 -1.45
C ARG A 61 -2.13 -0.11 -1.93
N LEU A 62 -3.22 -0.61 -1.36
CA LEU A 62 -4.54 -0.01 -1.49
C LEU A 62 -4.70 1.01 -0.36
N ARG A 63 -4.99 2.27 -0.70
CA ARG A 63 -5.24 3.33 0.28
C ARG A 63 -6.64 3.90 0.11
N ALA A 64 -7.40 3.92 1.19
CA ALA A 64 -8.57 4.76 1.32
C ALA A 64 -8.15 6.09 1.95
N HIS A 65 -8.48 7.21 1.31
CA HIS A 65 -8.15 8.54 1.80
C HIS A 65 -9.36 9.46 1.75
N HIS A 66 -9.75 9.97 2.91
CA HIS A 66 -10.75 11.03 3.03
C HIS A 66 -10.07 12.40 3.06
N PRO A 67 -10.49 13.39 2.25
CA PRO A 67 -9.83 14.71 2.18
C PRO A 67 -9.84 15.49 3.50
N LYS A 68 -10.78 15.16 4.39
CA LYS A 68 -10.90 15.73 5.75
C LYS A 68 -10.33 14.81 6.86
N TYR A 69 -9.51 13.81 6.51
CA TYR A 69 -8.91 12.87 7.46
C TYR A 69 -9.92 12.13 8.36
N LYS A 70 -11.10 11.82 7.81
CA LYS A 70 -12.11 10.96 8.45
C LYS A 70 -11.93 9.51 8.00
N GLY A 71 -12.51 8.56 8.74
CA GLY A 71 -12.57 7.16 8.32
C GLY A 71 -13.34 7.00 7.01
N CYS A 72 -12.92 6.04 6.18
CA CYS A 72 -13.63 5.66 4.97
C CYS A 72 -14.55 4.46 5.22
N HIS A 73 -15.59 4.31 4.39
CA HIS A 73 -16.47 3.15 4.43
C HIS A 73 -16.50 2.51 3.05
N ILE A 74 -15.41 1.83 2.71
CA ILE A 74 -15.24 1.19 1.40
C ILE A 74 -15.96 -0.15 1.43
N ASP A 75 -16.96 -0.30 0.57
CA ASP A 75 -17.63 -1.58 0.35
C ASP A 75 -16.77 -2.56 -0.46
N GLN A 76 -17.18 -3.83 -0.44
CA GLN A 76 -16.44 -4.91 -1.09
C GLN A 76 -16.35 -4.72 -2.61
N ASP A 77 -17.43 -4.29 -3.25
CA ASP A 77 -17.50 -4.13 -4.70
C ASP A 77 -16.57 -3.01 -5.19
N SER A 78 -16.51 -1.90 -4.48
CA SER A 78 -15.60 -0.78 -4.73
C SER A 78 -14.14 -1.21 -4.61
N MET A 79 -13.80 -1.98 -3.58
CA MET A 79 -12.47 -2.55 -3.40
C MET A 79 -12.09 -3.48 -4.57
N LEU A 80 -12.96 -4.42 -4.91
CA LEU A 80 -12.74 -5.38 -6.00
C LEU A 80 -12.65 -4.68 -7.37
N SER A 81 -13.45 -3.65 -7.58
CA SER A 81 -13.46 -2.85 -8.81
C SER A 81 -12.11 -2.14 -9.02
N VAL A 82 -11.57 -1.48 -7.99
CA VAL A 82 -10.25 -0.82 -8.07
C VAL A 82 -9.13 -1.84 -8.31
N LEU A 83 -9.15 -2.98 -7.61
CA LEU A 83 -8.17 -4.04 -7.82
C LEU A 83 -8.24 -4.58 -9.26
N SER A 84 -9.43 -4.92 -9.73
CA SER A 84 -9.67 -5.41 -11.09
C SER A 84 -9.20 -4.41 -12.15
N ALA A 85 -9.59 -3.14 -12.01
CA ALA A 85 -9.18 -2.08 -12.92
C ALA A 85 -7.65 -1.93 -12.99
N ALA A 86 -6.96 -2.02 -11.86
CA ALA A 86 -5.50 -1.88 -11.84
C ALA A 86 -4.76 -3.04 -12.50
N PHE A 87 -5.24 -4.28 -12.32
CA PHE A 87 -4.62 -5.44 -12.95
C PHE A 87 -4.98 -5.60 -14.43
N LEU A 88 -6.10 -5.04 -14.89
CA LEU A 88 -6.49 -5.06 -16.31
C LEU A 88 -5.92 -3.88 -17.11
N LYS A 89 -5.31 -2.89 -16.44
CA LYS A 89 -4.81 -1.68 -17.08
C LYS A 89 -3.62 -1.97 -18.00
N THR A 90 -3.75 -1.62 -19.28
CA THR A 90 -2.70 -1.79 -20.30
C THR A 90 -1.87 -0.54 -20.55
N GLU A 91 -2.45 0.63 -20.29
CA GLU A 91 -1.83 1.95 -20.53
C GLU A 91 -1.05 2.44 -19.30
N PRO A 92 0.12 3.08 -19.49
CA PRO A 92 0.86 3.69 -18.40
C PRO A 92 0.05 4.77 -17.64
N PRO A 93 0.19 4.90 -16.31
CA PRO A 93 0.94 4.02 -15.42
C PRO A 93 0.20 2.68 -15.21
N LYS A 94 0.92 1.56 -15.38
CA LYS A 94 0.39 0.19 -15.24
C LYS A 94 1.25 -0.64 -14.30
N LEU A 95 0.71 -1.77 -13.85
CA LEU A 95 1.49 -2.73 -13.07
C LEU A 95 2.57 -3.37 -13.95
N GLU A 96 3.82 -3.20 -13.55
CA GLU A 96 4.98 -3.84 -14.17
C GLU A 96 5.66 -4.78 -13.18
N GLY A 97 6.16 -5.91 -13.66
CA GLY A 97 6.87 -6.90 -12.85
C GLY A 97 5.97 -7.80 -11.99
N SER A 98 6.60 -8.42 -10.99
CA SER A 98 5.96 -9.29 -10.00
C SER A 98 5.84 -8.60 -8.64
N TYR A 99 4.69 -8.74 -7.97
CA TYR A 99 4.47 -8.24 -6.61
C TYR A 99 4.30 -9.39 -5.63
N SER A 100 4.93 -9.27 -4.46
CA SER A 100 4.92 -10.28 -3.40
C SER A 100 3.86 -10.03 -2.33
N SER A 101 3.31 -8.82 -2.27
CA SER A 101 2.27 -8.48 -1.30
C SER A 101 1.36 -7.34 -1.75
N LEU A 102 0.16 -7.29 -1.17
CA LEU A 102 -0.76 -6.16 -1.23
C LEU A 102 -1.14 -5.76 0.20
N SER A 103 -0.77 -4.55 0.62
CA SER A 103 -1.32 -3.93 1.83
C SER A 103 -2.70 -3.37 1.52
N ILE A 104 -3.70 -3.68 2.35
CA ILE A 104 -5.03 -3.06 2.25
C ILE A 104 -5.26 -1.97 3.30
N GLY A 105 -4.28 -1.74 4.18
CA GLY A 105 -4.39 -0.77 5.27
C GLY A 105 -5.13 -1.33 6.48
N ARG A 106 -5.84 -0.45 7.20
CA ARG A 106 -6.63 -0.79 8.38
C ARG A 106 -8.01 -1.30 7.98
N LEU A 107 -8.55 -2.27 8.71
CA LEU A 107 -9.89 -2.80 8.43
C LEU A 107 -11.00 -1.81 8.75
N ILE A 108 -10.79 -0.82 9.63
CA ILE A 108 -11.79 0.22 9.90
C ILE A 108 -12.26 0.98 8.65
N ASP A 109 -11.44 1.02 7.59
CA ASP A 109 -11.82 1.62 6.31
C ASP A 109 -12.77 0.71 5.49
N TYR A 110 -12.94 -0.55 5.91
CA TYR A 110 -13.74 -1.60 5.27
C TYR A 110 -14.69 -2.24 6.31
N PRO A 111 -15.80 -1.57 6.68
CA PRO A 111 -16.68 -2.03 7.77
C PRO A 111 -17.18 -3.47 7.62
N TRP A 112 -17.37 -3.95 6.39
CA TRP A 112 -17.76 -5.33 6.11
C TRP A 112 -16.69 -6.36 6.55
N LEU A 113 -15.39 -6.02 6.48
CA LEU A 113 -14.30 -6.85 7.03
C LEU A 113 -14.25 -6.80 8.54
N CYS A 114 -14.51 -5.63 9.15
CA CYS A 114 -14.61 -5.51 10.61
C CYS A 114 -15.72 -6.41 11.14
N GLN A 115 -16.91 -6.36 10.53
CA GLN A 115 -18.04 -7.20 10.89
C GLN A 115 -17.73 -8.68 10.67
N TYR A 116 -17.13 -9.06 9.54
CA TYR A 116 -16.71 -10.44 9.31
C TYR A 116 -15.77 -10.95 10.41
N LEU A 117 -14.73 -10.17 10.74
CA LEU A 117 -13.75 -10.54 11.74
C LEU A 117 -14.38 -10.70 13.13
N ALA A 118 -15.18 -9.72 13.56
CA ALA A 118 -15.83 -9.73 14.86
C ALA A 118 -16.81 -10.89 15.03
N THR A 119 -17.68 -11.11 14.04
CA THR A 119 -18.70 -12.19 14.09
C THR A 119 -18.09 -13.57 13.99
N THR A 120 -17.04 -13.74 13.17
CA THR A 120 -16.32 -15.01 13.06
C THR A 120 -15.62 -15.33 14.37
N ALA A 121 -14.87 -14.38 14.94
CA ALA A 121 -14.16 -14.60 16.19
C ALA A 121 -15.11 -14.88 17.37
N TYR A 122 -16.25 -14.19 17.45
CA TYR A 122 -17.23 -14.42 18.52
C TYR A 122 -17.80 -15.84 18.53
N ARG A 123 -17.93 -16.46 17.36
CA ARG A 123 -18.46 -17.82 17.19
C ARG A 123 -17.37 -18.89 17.25
N ASP A 124 -16.10 -18.49 17.23
CA ASP A 124 -14.96 -19.41 17.21
C ASP A 124 -14.63 -19.85 18.65
N PRO A 125 -14.66 -21.17 18.95
CA PRO A 125 -14.33 -21.67 20.28
C PRO A 125 -12.86 -21.43 20.67
N GLY A 126 -11.99 -21.08 19.73
CA GLY A 126 -10.62 -20.66 19.96
C GLY A 126 -10.46 -19.22 20.45
N TRP A 127 -11.55 -18.46 20.58
CA TRP A 127 -11.58 -17.11 21.13
C TRP A 127 -12.21 -17.07 22.52
N ASP A 128 -11.53 -16.43 23.47
CA ASP A 128 -12.11 -16.11 24.77
C ASP A 128 -12.75 -14.72 24.71
N SER A 129 -14.08 -14.69 24.50
CA SER A 129 -14.85 -13.45 24.39
C SER A 129 -14.91 -12.65 25.70
N LYS A 130 -14.65 -13.26 26.86
CA LYS A 130 -14.59 -12.53 28.13
C LYS A 130 -13.25 -11.80 28.28
N ARG A 131 -12.16 -12.44 27.85
CA ARG A 131 -10.80 -11.89 27.95
C ARG A 131 -10.36 -11.08 26.74
N GLY A 132 -11.06 -11.17 25.63
CA GLY A 132 -10.72 -10.46 24.39
C GLY A 132 -9.41 -10.95 23.76
N LYS A 133 -9.18 -12.26 23.77
CA LYS A 133 -7.96 -12.84 23.17
C LYS A 133 -8.16 -14.29 22.72
N PRO A 134 -7.33 -14.79 21.78
CA PRO A 134 -7.29 -16.21 21.49
C PRO A 134 -6.87 -17.03 22.72
N ILE A 135 -7.35 -18.28 22.78
CA ILE A 135 -7.05 -19.20 23.88
C ILE A 135 -5.60 -19.70 23.81
N THR A 136 -5.12 -20.06 22.61
CA THR A 136 -3.84 -20.77 22.44
C THR A 136 -2.81 -20.08 21.52
N LYS A 137 -3.21 -19.09 20.73
CA LYS A 137 -2.38 -18.49 19.68
C LYS A 137 -1.96 -17.06 20.01
N ASP A 138 -0.94 -16.56 19.33
CA ASP A 138 -0.74 -15.11 19.23
C ASP A 138 -1.93 -14.45 18.50
N ILE A 139 -2.26 -13.22 18.86
CA ILE A 139 -3.44 -12.53 18.31
C ILE A 139 -3.29 -12.23 16.81
N ASN A 140 -2.09 -11.89 16.33
CA ASN A 140 -1.88 -11.64 14.90
C ASN A 140 -1.98 -12.95 14.13
N GLN A 141 -1.41 -14.04 14.67
CA GLN A 141 -1.55 -15.37 14.06
C GLN A 141 -3.01 -15.83 14.02
N TYR A 142 -3.77 -15.58 15.09
CA TYR A 142 -5.20 -15.91 15.15
C TYR A 142 -6.01 -15.13 14.11
N VAL A 143 -5.88 -13.80 14.08
CA VAL A 143 -6.63 -12.94 13.15
C VAL A 143 -6.23 -13.19 11.69
N SER A 144 -4.95 -13.41 11.41
CA SER A 144 -4.52 -13.77 10.05
C SER A 144 -5.14 -15.07 9.54
N GLN A 145 -5.36 -16.06 10.42
CA GLN A 145 -6.04 -17.31 10.06
C GLN A 145 -7.53 -17.10 9.79
N LEU A 146 -8.21 -16.27 10.58
CA LEU A 146 -9.62 -15.92 10.33
C LEU A 146 -9.78 -15.21 8.98
N LEU A 147 -8.87 -14.28 8.65
CA LEU A 147 -8.91 -13.54 7.39
C LEU A 147 -8.40 -14.34 6.19
N PHE A 148 -7.63 -15.42 6.42
CA PHE A 148 -7.25 -16.37 5.37
C PHE A 148 -8.31 -17.46 5.15
N ASN A 149 -9.59 -17.06 5.19
CA ASN A 149 -10.73 -17.94 4.96
C ASN A 149 -11.10 -18.03 3.46
N LYS A 150 -11.50 -19.22 3.00
CA LYS A 150 -11.83 -19.48 1.60
C LYS A 150 -13.01 -18.65 1.10
N GLU A 151 -14.09 -18.55 1.87
CA GLU A 151 -15.30 -17.84 1.48
C GLU A 151 -15.02 -16.35 1.37
N LEU A 152 -14.37 -15.77 2.39
CA LEU A 152 -13.95 -14.37 2.38
C LEU A 152 -13.07 -14.03 1.18
N LEU A 153 -12.11 -14.90 0.86
CA LEU A 153 -11.14 -14.64 -0.21
C LEU A 153 -11.63 -15.02 -1.60
N THR A 154 -12.78 -15.67 -1.75
CA THR A 154 -13.28 -16.12 -3.07
C THR A 154 -13.42 -14.96 -4.06
N PRO A 155 -14.04 -13.82 -3.71
CA PRO A 155 -14.15 -12.69 -4.63
C PRO A 155 -12.79 -12.10 -5.05
N PHE A 156 -11.84 -12.05 -4.12
CA PHE A 156 -10.47 -11.60 -4.39
C PHE A 156 -9.71 -12.55 -5.31
N ARG A 157 -9.84 -13.87 -5.09
CA ARG A 157 -9.20 -14.89 -5.93
C ARG A 157 -9.59 -14.72 -7.39
N THR A 158 -10.88 -14.49 -7.67
CA THR A 158 -11.34 -14.24 -9.05
C THR A 158 -10.63 -13.07 -9.71
N VAL A 159 -10.32 -12.00 -8.97
CA VAL A 159 -9.57 -10.85 -9.48
C VAL A 159 -8.09 -11.23 -9.70
N PHE A 160 -7.42 -11.77 -8.69
CA PHE A 160 -5.99 -12.07 -8.77
C PHE A 160 -5.66 -13.18 -9.78
N GLU A 161 -6.49 -14.22 -9.89
CA GLU A 161 -6.23 -15.35 -10.77
C GLU A 161 -6.28 -14.96 -12.25
N LYS A 162 -7.20 -14.08 -12.65
CA LYS A 162 -7.24 -13.50 -14.01
C LYS A 162 -5.96 -12.74 -14.37
N SER A 163 -5.20 -12.32 -13.36
CA SER A 163 -3.97 -11.53 -13.50
C SER A 163 -2.71 -12.38 -13.27
N GLY A 164 -2.86 -13.71 -13.15
CA GLY A 164 -1.77 -14.64 -12.92
C GLY A 164 -1.18 -14.56 -11.51
N TYR A 165 -1.97 -14.14 -10.52
CA TYR A 165 -1.57 -14.14 -9.11
C TYR A 165 -2.43 -15.11 -8.29
N ARG A 166 -1.90 -15.58 -7.16
CA ARG A 166 -2.67 -16.21 -6.09
C ARG A 166 -2.38 -15.54 -4.75
N ILE A 167 -3.38 -15.51 -3.87
CA ILE A 167 -3.17 -15.16 -2.46
C ILE A 167 -2.63 -16.41 -1.75
N SER A 168 -1.40 -16.36 -1.26
CA SER A 168 -0.76 -17.47 -0.56
C SER A 168 -0.87 -17.40 0.96
N GLY A 169 -1.26 -16.24 1.49
CA GLY A 169 -1.49 -16.04 2.92
C GLY A 169 -2.01 -14.64 3.22
N VAL A 170 -2.38 -14.44 4.48
CA VAL A 170 -2.69 -13.13 5.06
C VAL A 170 -1.74 -12.91 6.23
N THR A 171 -1.22 -11.70 6.38
CA THR A 171 -0.50 -11.27 7.58
C THR A 171 -1.15 -10.04 8.13
N VAL A 172 -1.10 -9.90 9.46
CA VAL A 172 -1.70 -8.77 10.15
C VAL A 172 -0.80 -8.25 11.26
N GLU A 173 -1.00 -6.99 11.65
CA GLU A 173 -0.44 -6.41 12.86
C GLU A 173 -1.41 -5.39 13.47
N LYS A 174 -1.10 -4.95 14.70
CA LYS A 174 -1.85 -3.92 15.43
C LYS A 174 -3.35 -4.24 15.52
N VAL A 175 -3.66 -5.48 15.87
CA VAL A 175 -5.04 -5.91 16.09
C VAL A 175 -5.65 -5.09 17.22
N LEU A 176 -6.83 -4.51 16.96
CA LEU A 176 -7.66 -3.90 18.00
C LEU A 176 -8.77 -4.86 18.42
N VAL A 177 -9.02 -4.86 19.72
CA VAL A 177 -10.06 -5.66 20.37
C VAL A 177 -10.96 -4.71 21.14
N GLY A 178 -12.27 -4.94 21.04
CA GLY A 178 -13.29 -4.13 21.71
C GLY A 178 -14.62 -4.86 21.75
N GLY A 179 -15.65 -4.23 22.30
CA GLY A 179 -17.01 -4.72 22.23
C GLY A 179 -17.62 -4.55 20.84
N PHE A 180 -18.74 -5.24 20.58
CA PHE A 180 -19.48 -5.11 19.31
C PHE A 180 -19.94 -3.69 18.98
N ARG A 181 -20.08 -2.81 20.00
CA ARG A 181 -20.41 -1.39 19.81
C ARG A 181 -19.26 -0.57 19.18
N GLU A 182 -18.04 -1.08 19.22
CA GLU A 182 -16.85 -0.44 18.65
C GLU A 182 -16.58 -0.92 17.21
N VAL A 183 -17.28 -1.96 16.75
CA VAL A 183 -17.20 -2.47 15.38
C VAL A 183 -17.88 -1.45 14.44
N PRO A 184 -17.15 -0.83 13.49
CA PRO A 184 -17.72 0.19 12.61
C PRO A 184 -18.89 -0.35 11.79
N LEU A 185 -19.99 0.41 11.75
CA LEU A 185 -21.22 0.10 11.00
C LEU A 185 -21.76 -1.33 11.20
N TYR A 186 -21.56 -1.92 12.38
CA TYR A 186 -22.05 -3.26 12.67
C TYR A 186 -23.57 -3.36 12.55
N GLN A 187 -24.06 -4.35 11.80
CA GLN A 187 -25.49 -4.55 11.52
C GLN A 187 -26.09 -5.79 12.18
N GLY A 188 -25.31 -6.55 12.95
CA GLY A 188 -25.79 -7.77 13.61
C GLY A 188 -26.42 -7.51 14.97
N GLU A 189 -26.84 -8.59 15.63
CA GLU A 189 -27.33 -8.53 17.00
C GLU A 189 -26.24 -8.05 17.97
N GLY A 190 -26.64 -7.24 18.94
CA GLY A 190 -25.74 -6.78 19.99
C GLY A 190 -25.33 -7.95 20.89
N HIS A 191 -24.10 -8.42 20.74
CA HIS A 191 -23.53 -9.42 21.64
C HIS A 191 -22.69 -8.77 22.75
N SER A 192 -22.61 -9.44 23.90
CA SER A 192 -21.69 -9.07 24.97
C SER A 192 -20.32 -9.73 24.76
N GLY A 193 -19.29 -9.16 25.37
CA GLY A 193 -17.91 -9.63 25.24
C GLY A 193 -17.07 -8.80 24.28
N GLN A 194 -15.81 -9.20 24.18
CA GLN A 194 -14.74 -8.57 23.43
C GLN A 194 -14.46 -9.38 22.16
N VAL A 195 -14.19 -8.70 21.04
CA VAL A 195 -13.93 -9.29 19.72
C VAL A 195 -12.83 -8.48 19.01
N PRO A 196 -11.98 -9.13 18.19
CA PRO A 196 -11.11 -8.39 17.30
C PRO A 196 -11.97 -7.75 16.20
N TYR A 197 -11.72 -6.49 15.89
CA TYR A 197 -12.51 -5.78 14.87
C TYR A 197 -11.67 -5.00 13.88
N ASP A 198 -10.40 -4.74 14.18
CA ASP A 198 -9.50 -4.03 13.29
C ASP A 198 -8.09 -4.62 13.33
N ALA A 199 -7.38 -4.49 12.22
CA ALA A 199 -5.97 -4.82 12.07
C ALA A 199 -5.42 -4.09 10.84
N GLN A 200 -4.10 -3.91 10.77
CA GLN A 200 -3.46 -3.65 9.49
C GLN A 200 -3.27 -4.98 8.76
N VAL A 201 -3.62 -5.04 7.48
CA VAL A 201 -3.69 -6.30 6.73
C VAL A 201 -2.86 -6.26 5.45
N TRP A 202 -2.16 -7.36 5.18
CA TRP A 202 -1.48 -7.63 3.92
C TRP A 202 -1.87 -9.00 3.39
N PHE A 203 -2.14 -9.07 2.09
CA PHE A 203 -2.21 -10.31 1.34
C PHE A 203 -0.81 -10.64 0.83
N ARG A 204 -0.35 -11.87 1.08
CA ARG A 204 0.83 -12.41 0.41
C ARG A 204 0.42 -12.86 -0.98
N LEU A 205 1.15 -12.38 -1.99
CA LEU A 205 0.88 -12.66 -3.39
C LEU A 205 2.01 -13.52 -3.95
N GLU A 206 1.62 -14.48 -4.79
CA GLU A 206 2.57 -15.24 -5.60
C GLU A 206 2.15 -15.19 -7.05
N LYS A 207 3.11 -14.95 -7.93
CA LYS A 207 2.92 -15.03 -9.38
C LYS A 207 2.86 -16.51 -9.77
N LYS A 208 1.83 -16.89 -10.55
CA LYS A 208 1.69 -18.22 -11.14
C LYS A 208 2.60 -18.36 -12.35
#